data_AF-A0A5K7SCR2-F1
#
_entry.id   AF-A0A5K7SCR2-F1
#
_cell.length_a   1.000
_cell.length_b   1.000
_cell.length_c   1.000
_cell.angle_alpha   90.00
_cell.angle_beta   90.00
_cell.angle_gamma   90.00
#
_symmetry.space_group_name_H-M   'P 1'
#
loop_
_entity.id
_entity.type
_entity.pdbx_description
1 polymer ?
#
loop_
_entity_poly.entity_id
_entity_poly.type
_entity_poly.pdbx_seq_one_letter_code
_entity_poly.pdbx_strand_id
1 'polypeptide(L)'
;MKIGGQFTPAKGGQYKTARTGQFNRQIQFWEGYQLMSIYYLARIKEPVRFSISEIPFDFPEMKNGCQSFRWVSPGEINPDDFTFPIDKHVAHLLKEYLIRKS
;
A
#
# COMPACT_ATOMS: atom_id res chain seq x y z
N MET A 1 -16.25 -15.73 -10.40
CA MET A 1 -15.19 -16.28 -11.28
C MET A 1 -14.17 -17.00 -10.39
N LYS A 2 -14.10 -18.34 -10.46
CA LYS A 2 -13.09 -19.12 -9.71
C LYS A 2 -11.74 -18.97 -10.42
N ILE A 3 -10.70 -18.58 -9.69
CA ILE A 3 -9.33 -18.64 -10.21
C ILE A 3 -8.51 -19.44 -9.20
N GLY A 4 -8.31 -20.72 -9.52
CA GLY A 4 -7.37 -21.61 -8.85
C GLY A 4 -6.08 -21.66 -9.66
N GLY A 5 -4.95 -21.35 -9.02
CA GLY A 5 -3.62 -21.58 -9.57
C GLY A 5 -2.80 -22.34 -8.55
N GLN A 6 -2.47 -23.60 -8.84
CA GLN A 6 -1.42 -24.34 -8.14
C GLN A 6 -0.07 -23.80 -8.61
N PHE A 7 0.84 -23.53 -7.68
CA PHE A 7 2.23 -23.16 -7.98
C PHE A 7 3.15 -24.17 -7.29
N THR A 8 4.05 -24.77 -8.05
CA THR A 8 5.15 -25.61 -7.57
C THR A 8 6.34 -24.73 -7.16
N PRO A 9 7.00 -24.98 -6.01
CA PRO A 9 8.15 -24.19 -5.58
C PRO A 9 9.42 -24.64 -6.30
N ALA A 10 10.19 -23.67 -6.82
CA ALA A 10 11.58 -23.89 -7.20
C ALA A 10 12.44 -24.03 -5.93
N LYS A 11 13.33 -25.03 -5.94
CA LYS A 11 14.24 -25.34 -4.83
C LYS A 11 15.22 -24.19 -4.59
N GLY A 12 15.33 -23.75 -3.33
CA GLY A 12 16.44 -22.94 -2.82
C GLY A 12 16.11 -21.45 -2.63
N GLY A 13 15.97 -21.05 -1.36
CA GLY A 13 15.78 -19.66 -0.94
C GLY A 13 14.38 -19.40 -0.38
N GLN A 14 14.26 -19.39 0.94
CA GLN A 14 13.00 -19.09 1.61
C GLN A 14 12.64 -17.60 1.44
N TYR A 15 11.90 -17.26 0.39
CA TYR A 15 11.10 -16.03 0.36
C TYR A 15 9.68 -16.39 0.77
N LYS A 16 9.27 -15.96 1.97
CA LYS A 16 7.86 -15.91 2.33
C LYS A 16 7.23 -14.71 1.63
N THR A 17 6.87 -14.86 0.36
CA THR A 17 6.00 -13.92 -0.34
C THR A 17 4.59 -14.07 0.23
N ALA A 18 4.16 -13.08 1.00
CA ALA A 18 2.75 -12.93 1.33
C ALA A 18 2.00 -12.62 0.01
N ARG A 19 1.00 -13.43 -0.33
CA ARG A 19 0.13 -13.19 -1.50
C ARG A 19 -0.68 -11.92 -1.27
N THR A 20 -0.56 -10.94 -2.14
CA THR A 20 -1.43 -9.76 -2.16
C THR A 20 -2.40 -9.84 -3.33
N GLY A 21 -3.66 -9.48 -3.08
CA GLY A 21 -4.76 -9.57 -4.04
C GLY A 21 -4.53 -8.68 -5.26
N GLN A 22 -4.93 -9.18 -6.43
CA GLN A 22 -5.01 -8.39 -7.65
C GLN A 22 -6.38 -7.73 -7.69
N PHE A 23 -6.40 -6.40 -7.77
CA PHE A 23 -7.63 -5.63 -7.88
C PHE A 23 -7.65 -4.90 -9.22
N ASN A 24 -8.64 -5.25 -10.05
CA ASN A 24 -8.84 -4.65 -11.36
C ASN A 24 -10.00 -3.65 -11.28
N ARG A 25 -9.76 -2.40 -11.62
CA ARG A 25 -10.81 -1.37 -11.75
C ARG A 25 -10.60 -0.56 -13.03
N GLN A 26 -11.67 -0.35 -13.78
CA GLN A 26 -11.68 0.63 -14.87
C GLN A 26 -11.58 2.04 -14.27
N ILE A 27 -10.69 2.88 -14.82
CA ILE A 27 -10.44 4.21 -14.24
C ILE A 27 -11.66 5.08 -14.51
N GLN A 28 -12.32 5.57 -13.47
CA GLN A 28 -13.52 6.43 -13.59
C GLN A 28 -13.21 7.79 -14.24
N PHE A 29 -11.93 8.11 -14.45
CA PHE A 29 -11.43 9.40 -14.94
C PHE A 29 -10.96 9.39 -16.40
N TRP A 30 -10.73 8.22 -17.03
CA TRP A 30 -10.19 8.14 -18.39
C TRP A 30 -10.79 6.95 -19.14
N GLU A 31 -11.60 7.23 -20.16
CA GLU A 31 -12.15 6.19 -21.03
C GLU A 31 -11.02 5.41 -21.72
N GLY A 32 -11.14 4.08 -21.78
CA GLY A 32 -10.15 3.20 -22.42
C GLY A 32 -8.98 2.76 -21.52
N TYR A 33 -8.88 3.21 -20.27
CA TYR A 33 -7.79 2.83 -19.36
C TYR A 33 -8.26 1.92 -18.21
N GLN A 34 -7.45 0.90 -17.91
CA GLN A 34 -7.61 0.02 -16.75
C GLN A 34 -6.50 0.30 -15.73
N LEU A 35 -6.87 0.52 -14.46
CA LEU A 35 -5.94 0.60 -13.35
C LEU A 35 -5.84 -0.77 -12.68
N MET A 36 -4.61 -1.27 -12.60
CA MET A 36 -4.26 -2.46 -11.84
C MET A 36 -3.30 -2.05 -10.73
N SER A 37 -3.72 -2.27 -9.48
CA SER A 37 -2.90 -1.99 -8.30
C SER A 37 -2.35 -3.28 -7.71
N ILE A 38 -1.04 -3.33 -7.48
CA ILE A 38 -0.36 -4.44 -6.79
C ILE A 38 0.34 -3.88 -5.56
N TYR A 39 0.00 -4.42 -4.39
CA TYR A 39 0.50 -3.93 -3.11
C TYR A 39 1.51 -4.90 -2.51
N TYR A 40 2.56 -4.38 -1.88
CA TYR A 40 3.59 -5.15 -1.22
C TYR A 40 3.81 -4.66 0.20
N LEU A 41 4.11 -5.58 1.12
CA LEU A 41 4.68 -5.23 2.41
C LEU A 41 6.19 -5.24 2.30
N ALA A 42 6.82 -4.10 2.60
CA ALA A 42 8.26 -3.93 2.56
C ALA A 42 8.79 -3.58 3.96
N ARG A 43 10.08 -3.86 4.17
CA ARG A 43 10.82 -3.45 5.38
C ARG A 43 12.09 -2.75 4.93
N ILE A 44 12.36 -1.58 5.51
CA ILE A 44 13.61 -0.86 5.29
C ILE A 44 14.71 -1.59 6.06
N LYS A 45 15.80 -1.96 5.38
CA LYS A 45 16.91 -2.71 5.99
C LYS A 45 17.90 -1.79 6.70
N GLU A 46 18.19 -0.66 6.07
CA GLU A 46 19.07 0.37 6.58
C GLU A 46 18.29 1.44 7.36
N PRO A 47 18.94 2.21 8.24
CA PRO A 47 18.31 3.38 8.84
C PRO A 47 17.82 4.38 7.78
N VAL A 48 16.65 4.97 8.02
CA VAL A 48 16.06 5.99 7.16
C VAL A 48 16.97 7.21 7.07
N ARG A 49 17.20 7.71 5.85
CA ARG A 49 18.04 8.89 5.55
C ARG A 49 17.25 10.01 4.85
N PHE A 50 15.98 10.17 5.21
CA PHE A 50 15.10 11.24 4.74
C PHE A 50 14.34 11.86 5.91
N SER A 51 13.82 13.07 5.72
CA SER A 51 13.03 13.77 6.73
C SER A 51 11.71 13.05 6.96
N ILE A 52 11.42 12.77 8.23
CA ILE A 52 10.15 12.23 8.69
C ILE A 52 9.45 13.34 9.46
N SER A 53 8.19 13.61 9.14
CA SER A 53 7.34 14.56 9.85
C SER A 53 6.29 13.84 10.68
N GLU A 54 5.89 14.48 11.77
CA GLU A 54 4.73 14.13 12.60
C GLU A 54 3.45 14.85 12.12
N ILE A 55 3.59 15.83 11.22
CA ILE A 55 2.51 16.68 10.75
C ILE A 55 2.06 16.22 9.35
N PRO A 56 0.75 15.98 9.12
CA PRO A 56 0.25 15.70 7.78
C PRO A 56 0.51 16.87 6.82
N PHE A 57 1.00 16.56 5.62
CA PHE A 57 1.26 17.55 4.56
C PHE A 57 2.27 18.64 4.96
N ASP A 58 3.30 18.26 5.72
CA ASP A 58 4.35 19.16 6.19
C ASP A 58 5.29 19.57 5.07
N PHE A 59 4.87 20.59 4.32
CA PHE A 59 5.61 21.18 3.21
C PHE A 59 5.89 22.66 3.49
N PRO A 60 7.11 23.14 3.19
CA PRO A 60 7.40 24.57 3.25
C PRO A 60 6.53 25.39 2.28
N GLU A 61 6.22 24.81 1.13
CA GLU A 61 5.43 25.42 0.08
C GLU A 61 4.50 24.39 -0.57
N MET A 62 3.25 24.80 -0.85
CA MET A 62 2.28 23.98 -1.55
C MET A 62 2.56 23.98 -3.06
N LYS A 63 3.52 23.16 -3.48
CA LYS A 63 3.88 22.95 -4.88
C LYS A 63 3.54 21.53 -5.33
N ASN A 64 3.13 21.39 -6.59
CA ASN A 64 2.87 20.09 -7.18
C ASN A 64 4.13 19.22 -7.09
N GLY A 65 3.98 18.01 -6.54
CA GLY A 65 5.06 17.07 -6.35
C GLY A 65 5.74 17.11 -4.97
N CYS A 66 5.36 18.02 -4.07
CA CYS A 66 5.83 17.99 -2.69
C CYS A 66 5.39 16.69 -1.96
N GLN A 67 6.33 16.07 -1.23
CA GLN A 67 6.13 14.80 -0.52
C GLN A 67 6.81 14.82 0.85
N SER A 68 6.09 14.31 1.86
CA SER A 68 6.48 14.33 3.28
C SER A 68 6.20 12.94 3.79
N PHE A 69 7.21 12.31 4.38
CA PHE A 69 7.05 10.97 4.92
C PHE A 69 6.66 11.08 6.39
N ARG A 70 5.69 10.25 6.80
CA ARG A 70 5.30 10.11 8.20
C ARG A 70 5.17 8.64 8.56
N TRP A 71 5.44 8.33 9.82
CA TRP A 71 5.02 7.06 10.40
C TRP A 71 3.59 7.20 10.90
N VAL A 72 2.81 6.14 10.76
CA VAL A 72 1.44 6.08 11.29
C VAL A 72 1.32 4.76 12.01
N SER A 73 0.82 4.79 13.24
CA SER A 73 0.58 3.56 13.98
C SER A 73 -0.54 2.76 13.28
N PRO A 74 -0.53 1.41 13.33
CA PRO A 74 -1.57 0.62 12.67
C PRO A 74 -3.00 0.99 13.09
N GLY A 75 -3.21 1.34 14.37
CA GLY A 75 -4.52 1.75 14.90
C GLY A 75 -5.03 3.08 14.34
N GLU A 76 -4.12 3.96 13.93
CA GLU A 76 -4.41 5.31 13.43
C GLU A 76 -4.52 5.38 11.91
N ILE A 77 -4.31 4.26 11.19
CA ILE A 77 -4.58 4.21 9.75
C ILE A 77 -6.04 4.61 9.51
N ASN A 78 -6.24 5.70 8.77
CA ASN A 78 -7.54 6.21 8.39
C ASN A 78 -7.73 6.02 6.87
N PRO A 79 -8.71 5.20 6.42
CA PRO A 79 -9.01 5.04 5.00
C PRO A 79 -9.35 6.35 4.28
N ASP A 80 -9.83 7.36 4.99
CA ASP A 80 -10.18 8.66 4.38
C ASP A 80 -8.97 9.53 4.02
N ASP A 81 -7.77 9.17 4.47
CA ASP A 81 -6.52 9.80 4.05
C ASP A 81 -6.14 9.42 2.61
N PHE A 82 -6.83 8.45 1.99
CA PHE A 82 -6.54 7.95 0.64
C PHE A 82 -7.55 8.46 -0.39
N THR A 83 -7.06 8.89 -1.55
CA THR A 83 -7.90 9.46 -2.61
C THR A 83 -8.68 8.40 -3.39
N PHE A 84 -8.02 7.33 -3.83
CA PHE A 84 -8.67 6.34 -4.69
C PHE A 84 -9.49 5.34 -3.87
N PRO A 85 -10.73 5.00 -4.28
CA PRO A 85 -11.54 4.09 -3.49
C PRO A 85 -10.95 2.67 -3.38
N ILE A 86 -10.02 2.28 -4.25
CA ILE A 86 -9.29 1.01 -4.09
C ILE A 86 -8.26 1.09 -2.98
N ASP A 87 -7.55 2.21 -2.87
CA ASP A 87 -6.59 2.44 -1.79
C ASP A 87 -7.30 2.55 -0.45
N LYS A 88 -8.48 3.18 -0.39
CA LYS A 88 -9.34 3.18 0.82
C LYS A 88 -9.67 1.75 1.27
N HIS A 89 -10.05 0.89 0.32
CA HIS A 89 -10.34 -0.52 0.62
C HIS A 89 -9.11 -1.26 1.15
N VAL A 90 -7.95 -1.07 0.50
CA VAL A 90 -6.70 -1.70 0.92
C VAL A 90 -6.21 -1.17 2.26
N ALA A 91 -6.42 0.11 2.58
CA ALA A 91 -6.11 0.69 3.89
C ALA A 91 -6.88 -0.01 5.01
N HIS A 92 -8.15 -0.36 4.77
CA HIS A 92 -8.94 -1.16 5.71
C HIS A 92 -8.33 -2.55 5.93
N LEU A 93 -8.03 -3.27 4.84
CA LEU A 93 -7.40 -4.60 4.91
C LEU A 93 -6.02 -4.56 5.59
N LEU A 94 -5.23 -3.53 5.32
CA LEU A 94 -3.91 -3.34 5.90
C LEU A 94 -4.01 -3.10 7.41
N LYS A 95 -4.94 -2.24 7.84
CA LYS A 95 -5.22 -1.96 9.26
C LYS A 95 -5.56 -3.24 10.01
N GLU A 96 -6.52 -4.01 9.51
CA GLU A 96 -6.92 -5.30 10.09
C GLU A 96 -5.74 -6.30 10.15
N TYR A 97 -4.97 -6.40 9.07
CA TYR A 97 -3.83 -7.30 8.98
C TYR A 97 -2.75 -6.97 10.02
N LEU A 98 -2.45 -5.69 10.22
CA LEU A 98 -1.42 -5.23 11.15
C LEU A 98 -1.88 -5.33 12.61
N ILE A 99 -3.11 -4.96 12.93
CA ILE A 99 -3.67 -5.08 14.30
C ILE A 99 -3.71 -6.53 14.75
N ARG A 100 -4.08 -7.48 13.86
CA ARG A 100 -4.07 -8.91 14.22
C ARG A 100 -2.67 -9.47 14.52
N LYS A 101 -1.61 -8.78 14.08
CA LYS A 101 -0.22 -9.24 14.25
C LYS A 101 0.49 -8.62 15.46
N SER A 102 -0.03 -7.55 16.05
CA SER A 102 0.51 -6.94 17.28
C SER A 102 0.00 -7.68 18.51
#